data_AF-A0A955JSM6-F1
#
_entry.id   AF-A0A955JSM6-F1
#
_cell.length_a   1.000
_cell.length_b   1.000
_cell.length_c   1.000
_cell.angle_alpha   90.00
_cell.angle_beta   90.00
_cell.angle_gamma   90.00
#
_symmetry.space_group_name_H-M   'P 1'
#
loop_
_entity.id
_entity.type
_entity.pdbx_description
1 polymer ?
#
loop_
_entity_poly.entity_id
_entity_poly.type
_entity_poly.pdbx_seq_one_letter_code
_entity_poly.pdbx_strand_id
1 'polypeptide(L)'
;MEVLTKLLADGLMVPIGMIAVYALFWRAPKQHRYDRYTYVLMAGVSSYFLAKIIGALWQPTAMRPFEQLGVAAGASSLNNPGFPSDHALFAMFLTLAVWYVSRDNRLAISMFALTLIVCVGRVIALVHTPLDVTGGIVIACVGACWYIIGNRIERNSLAQKAKR
;
A
#
# COMPACT_ATOMS: atom_id res chain seq x y z
N MET A 1 11.34 23.57 -4.58
CA MET A 1 11.22 22.44 -3.63
C MET A 1 9.83 21.82 -3.64
N GLU A 2 8.75 22.60 -3.61
CA GLU A 2 7.36 22.10 -3.60
C GLU A 2 6.96 21.22 -4.81
N VAL A 3 7.44 21.54 -6.01
CA VAL A 3 7.15 20.75 -7.22
C VAL A 3 7.82 19.37 -7.15
N LEU A 4 9.03 19.31 -6.58
CA LEU A 4 9.78 18.06 -6.41
C LEU A 4 9.13 17.16 -5.35
N THR A 5 8.67 17.73 -4.23
CA THR A 5 7.97 17.00 -3.18
C THR A 5 6.59 16.52 -3.63
N LYS A 6 5.85 17.30 -4.42
CA LYS A 6 4.61 16.84 -5.08
C LYS A 6 4.85 15.70 -6.06
N LEU A 7 5.91 15.80 -6.89
CA LEU A 7 6.26 14.75 -7.85
C LEU A 7 6.68 13.46 -7.14
N LEU A 8 7.45 13.55 -6.05
CA LEU A 8 7.89 12.39 -5.29
C LEU A 8 6.77 11.78 -4.43
N ALA A 9 5.87 12.59 -3.89
CA ALA A 9 4.80 12.12 -3.02
C ALA A 9 3.57 11.60 -3.78
N ASP A 10 3.13 12.32 -4.81
CA ASP A 10 1.93 12.03 -5.58
C ASP A 10 2.28 11.41 -6.95
N GLY A 11 3.31 11.96 -7.61
CA GLY A 11 3.70 11.53 -8.96
C GLY A 11 4.19 10.09 -9.01
N LEU A 12 4.91 9.61 -7.99
CA LEU A 12 5.38 8.23 -7.88
C LEU A 12 4.26 7.20 -7.63
N MET A 13 3.06 7.62 -7.24
CA MET A 13 1.93 6.70 -7.13
C MET A 13 1.43 6.20 -8.49
N VAL A 14 1.52 7.04 -9.52
CA VAL A 14 1.12 6.69 -10.88
C VAL A 14 1.93 5.50 -11.41
N PRO A 15 3.27 5.50 -11.40
CA PRO A 15 4.04 4.33 -11.85
C PRO A 15 3.83 3.11 -10.96
N ILE A 16 3.67 3.26 -9.63
CA ILE A 16 3.33 2.14 -8.74
C ILE A 16 2.01 1.49 -9.17
N GLY A 17 0.97 2.31 -9.41
CA GLY A 17 -0.33 1.85 -9.89
C GLY A 17 -0.24 1.18 -11.26
N MET A 18 0.49 1.77 -12.21
CA MET A 18 0.67 1.19 -13.55
C MET A 18 1.40 -0.17 -13.50
N ILE A 19 2.46 -0.29 -12.71
CA ILE A 19 3.19 -1.55 -12.51
C ILE A 19 2.26 -2.58 -11.87
N ALA A 20 1.46 -2.17 -10.90
CA ALA A 20 0.50 -3.07 -10.25
C ALA A 20 -0.55 -3.59 -11.23
N VAL A 21 -1.17 -2.72 -12.02
CA VAL A 21 -2.13 -3.13 -13.06
C VAL A 21 -1.46 -4.08 -14.05
N TYR A 22 -0.27 -3.72 -14.57
CA TYR A 22 0.47 -4.60 -15.47
C TYR A 22 0.74 -5.99 -14.86
N ALA A 23 1.20 -6.04 -13.61
CA ALA A 23 1.48 -7.29 -12.93
C ALA A 23 0.20 -8.12 -12.67
N LEU A 24 -0.90 -7.47 -12.30
CA LEU A 24 -2.18 -8.15 -12.07
C LEU A 24 -2.76 -8.72 -13.36
N PHE A 25 -2.66 -8.03 -14.49
CA PHE A 25 -3.25 -8.50 -15.74
C PHE A 25 -2.35 -9.45 -16.55
N TRP A 26 -1.04 -9.17 -16.61
CA TRP A 26 -0.10 -9.93 -17.46
C TRP A 26 0.79 -10.93 -16.72
N ARG A 27 1.01 -10.77 -15.42
CA ARG A 27 1.84 -11.69 -14.61
C ARG A 27 1.03 -12.61 -13.71
N ALA A 28 -0.29 -12.46 -13.63
CA ALA A 28 -1.14 -13.40 -12.91
C ALA A 28 -1.19 -14.77 -13.61
N PRO A 29 -0.89 -15.88 -12.92
CA PRO A 29 -1.04 -17.20 -13.52
C PRO A 29 -2.52 -17.48 -13.80
N LYS A 30 -2.79 -18.15 -14.93
CA LYS A 30 -4.15 -18.46 -15.37
C LYS A 30 -4.91 -19.36 -14.38
N GLN A 31 -4.19 -20.20 -13.64
CA GLN A 31 -4.74 -21.08 -12.62
C GLN A 31 -5.00 -20.30 -11.32
N HIS A 32 -6.21 -20.39 -10.77
CA HIS A 32 -6.64 -19.68 -9.55
C HIS A 32 -6.60 -18.13 -9.62
N ARG A 33 -6.58 -17.53 -10.83
CA ARG A 33 -6.54 -16.07 -10.99
C ARG A 33 -7.65 -15.31 -10.24
N TYR A 34 -8.88 -15.83 -10.27
CA TYR A 34 -10.01 -15.17 -9.62
C TYR A 34 -9.94 -15.28 -8.10
N ASP A 35 -9.44 -16.40 -7.57
CA ASP A 35 -9.18 -16.57 -6.15
C ASP A 35 -8.14 -15.52 -5.69
N ARG A 36 -7.05 -15.35 -6.45
CA ARG A 36 -6.02 -14.34 -6.16
C ARG A 36 -6.58 -12.92 -6.15
N TYR A 37 -7.38 -12.57 -7.15
CA TYR A 37 -8.02 -11.25 -7.21
C TYR A 37 -8.95 -11.04 -6.03
N THR A 38 -9.66 -12.07 -5.60
CA THR A 38 -10.52 -12.02 -4.42
C THR A 38 -9.71 -11.75 -3.16
N TYR A 39 -8.58 -12.42 -2.94
CA TYR A 39 -7.71 -12.16 -1.78
C TYR A 39 -7.08 -10.76 -1.83
N VAL A 40 -6.68 -10.26 -3.00
CA VAL A 40 -6.19 -8.88 -3.17
C VAL A 40 -7.28 -7.87 -2.84
N LEU A 41 -8.51 -8.10 -3.30
CA LEU A 41 -9.64 -7.24 -2.98
C LEU A 41 -9.96 -7.27 -1.48
N MET A 42 -9.99 -8.46 -0.87
CA MET A 42 -10.22 -8.60 0.57
C MET A 42 -9.14 -7.89 1.39
N ALA A 43 -7.85 -8.03 1.02
CA ALA A 43 -6.75 -7.34 1.65
C ALA A 43 -6.87 -5.81 1.53
N GLY A 44 -7.26 -5.31 0.35
CA GLY A 44 -7.46 -3.87 0.12
C GLY A 44 -8.62 -3.31 0.93
N VAL A 45 -9.78 -3.97 0.89
CA VAL A 45 -10.98 -3.54 1.65
C VAL A 45 -10.72 -3.60 3.16
N SER A 46 -10.13 -4.69 3.66
CA SER A 46 -9.88 -4.83 5.09
C SER A 46 -8.83 -3.85 5.60
N SER A 47 -7.75 -3.61 4.85
CA SER A 47 -6.73 -2.63 5.23
C SER A 47 -7.27 -1.21 5.23
N TYR A 48 -8.05 -0.82 4.22
CA TYR A 48 -8.69 0.50 4.19
C TYR A 48 -9.69 0.69 5.32
N PHE A 49 -10.53 -0.33 5.58
CA PHE A 49 -11.50 -0.28 6.67
C PHE A 49 -10.81 -0.16 8.04
N LEU A 50 -9.77 -0.96 8.29
CA LEU A 50 -8.95 -0.87 9.49
C LEU A 50 -8.28 0.50 9.62
N ALA A 51 -7.77 1.06 8.53
CA ALA A 51 -7.18 2.40 8.54
C ALA A 51 -8.18 3.48 8.94
N LYS A 52 -9.42 3.40 8.45
CA LYS A 52 -10.47 4.36 8.85
C LYS A 52 -10.91 4.17 10.29
N ILE A 53 -11.02 2.94 10.79
CA ILE A 53 -11.31 2.68 12.21
C ILE A 53 -10.18 3.24 13.08
N ILE A 54 -8.92 2.89 12.78
CA ILE A 54 -7.77 3.30 13.57
C ILE A 54 -7.61 4.83 13.54
N GLY A 55 -7.76 5.47 12.37
CA GLY A 55 -7.71 6.92 12.24
C GLY A 55 -8.90 7.64 12.91
N ALA A 56 -10.04 6.97 13.08
CA ALA A 56 -11.16 7.50 13.86
C ALA A 56 -10.94 7.36 15.38
N LEU A 57 -10.29 6.27 15.82
CA LEU A 57 -10.03 5.99 17.23
C LEU A 57 -8.80 6.73 17.76
N TRP A 58 -7.80 6.96 16.93
CA TRP A 58 -6.54 7.57 17.33
C TRP A 58 -6.01 8.55 16.29
N GLN A 59 -5.89 9.81 16.71
CA GLN A 59 -5.24 10.86 15.95
C GLN A 59 -4.09 11.42 16.77
N PRO A 60 -2.82 11.05 16.44
CA PRO A 60 -1.66 11.45 17.21
C PRO A 60 -1.46 12.97 17.26
N THR A 61 -1.86 13.67 16.19
CA THR A 61 -1.80 15.13 16.09
C THR A 61 -3.08 15.66 15.45
N ALA A 62 -3.69 16.66 16.08
CA ALA A 62 -4.88 17.34 15.54
C ALA A 62 -4.54 18.26 14.36
N MET A 63 -3.31 18.77 14.31
CA MET A 63 -2.78 19.64 13.25
C MET A 63 -1.60 18.96 12.56
N ARG A 64 -1.53 19.05 11.22
CA ARG A 64 -0.42 18.47 10.44
C ARG A 64 0.88 19.26 10.63
N PRO A 65 2.06 18.66 10.37
CA PRO A 65 3.34 19.35 10.60
C PRO A 65 3.46 20.70 9.85
N PHE A 66 2.93 20.80 8.63
CA PHE A 66 2.91 22.07 7.89
C PHE A 66 2.01 23.15 8.53
N GLU A 67 0.89 22.75 9.16
CA GLU A 67 -0.03 23.65 9.86
C GLU A 67 0.58 24.14 11.18
N GLN A 68 1.27 23.25 11.90
CA GLN A 68 1.99 23.60 13.13
C GLN A 68 3.15 24.56 12.86
N LEU A 69 3.82 24.43 11.72
CA LEU A 69 4.94 25.27 11.33
C LEU A 69 4.51 26.55 10.59
N GLY A 70 3.21 26.73 10.29
CA GLY A 70 2.69 27.88 9.55
C GLY A 70 3.22 27.99 8.11
N VAL A 71 3.69 26.88 7.53
CA VAL A 71 4.28 26.82 6.19
C VAL A 71 3.31 26.22 5.18
N ALA A 72 3.46 26.57 3.90
CA ALA A 72 2.68 25.98 2.82
C ALA A 72 2.94 24.46 2.73
N ALA A 73 1.88 23.68 2.44
CA ALA A 73 1.98 22.24 2.31
C ALA A 73 2.88 21.86 1.13
N GLY A 74 3.94 21.09 1.40
CA GLY A 74 4.89 20.62 0.39
C GLY A 74 4.30 19.60 -0.60
N ALA A 75 3.10 19.07 -0.36
CA ALA A 75 2.36 18.20 -1.28
C ALA A 75 0.85 18.37 -1.12
N SER A 76 0.05 17.72 -1.98
CA SER A 76 -1.41 17.76 -1.84
C SER A 76 -1.84 17.21 -0.47
N SER A 77 -2.63 17.99 0.26
CA SER A 77 -3.21 17.63 1.55
C SER A 77 -4.69 17.96 1.52
N LEU A 78 -5.51 16.97 1.90
CA LEU A 78 -6.92 17.19 2.20
C LEU A 78 -7.05 17.70 3.62
N ASN A 79 -8.06 18.53 3.88
CA ASN A 79 -8.39 19.04 5.20
C ASN A 79 -9.07 17.95 6.05
N ASN A 80 -8.28 16.94 6.46
CA ASN A 80 -8.71 15.76 7.19
C ASN A 80 -7.51 15.25 8.02
N PRO A 81 -7.70 14.66 9.21
CA PRO A 81 -6.68 13.97 10.01
C PRO A 81 -5.61 13.22 9.20
N GLY A 82 -4.37 13.38 9.64
CA GLY A 82 -3.17 12.88 8.94
C GLY A 82 -2.85 11.40 9.17
N PHE A 83 -3.52 10.73 10.13
CA PHE A 83 -3.21 9.35 10.53
C PHE A 83 -4.32 8.36 10.11
N PRO A 84 -3.97 7.21 9.52
CA PRO A 84 -2.68 6.82 8.95
C PRO A 84 -2.44 7.45 7.56
N SER A 85 -1.20 7.35 7.04
CA SER A 85 -0.90 7.82 5.68
C SER A 85 -1.56 6.91 4.63
N ASP A 86 -2.62 7.39 3.97
CA ASP A 86 -3.30 6.69 2.86
C ASP A 86 -2.31 6.32 1.74
N HIS A 87 -1.29 7.17 1.50
CA HIS A 87 -0.26 6.91 0.50
C HIS A 87 0.69 5.77 0.91
N ALA A 88 1.17 5.77 2.15
CA ALA A 88 2.00 4.66 2.63
C ALA A 88 1.21 3.33 2.62
N LEU A 89 -0.05 3.38 3.04
CA LEU A 89 -0.95 2.22 3.03
C LEU A 89 -1.14 1.69 1.61
N PHE A 90 -1.54 2.54 0.67
CA PHE A 90 -1.86 2.11 -0.69
C PHE A 90 -0.61 1.61 -1.45
N ALA A 91 0.52 2.29 -1.32
CA ALA A 91 1.77 1.87 -1.97
C ALA A 91 2.26 0.51 -1.43
N MET A 92 2.20 0.30 -0.11
CA MET A 92 2.58 -0.97 0.51
C MET A 92 1.59 -2.08 0.15
N PHE A 93 0.29 -1.80 0.16
CA PHE A 93 -0.75 -2.74 -0.30
C PHE A 93 -0.49 -3.21 -1.73
N LEU A 94 -0.24 -2.29 -2.67
CA LEU A 94 0.03 -2.62 -4.07
C LEU A 94 1.31 -3.44 -4.23
N THR A 95 2.37 -3.07 -3.51
CA THR A 95 3.64 -3.82 -3.50
C THR A 95 3.42 -5.28 -3.08
N LEU A 96 2.67 -5.50 -2.00
CA LEU A 96 2.37 -6.83 -1.49
C LEU A 96 1.42 -7.60 -2.42
N ALA A 97 0.45 -6.93 -3.03
CA ALA A 97 -0.45 -7.52 -4.02
C ALA A 97 0.32 -8.00 -5.25
N VAL A 98 1.24 -7.19 -5.77
CA VAL A 98 2.10 -7.57 -6.90
C VAL A 98 3.00 -8.73 -6.55
N TRP A 99 3.61 -8.73 -5.37
CA TRP A 99 4.41 -9.85 -4.89
C TRP A 99 3.60 -11.15 -4.84
N TYR A 100 2.39 -11.10 -4.27
CA TYR A 100 1.50 -12.25 -4.16
C TYR A 100 1.04 -12.78 -5.54
N VAL A 101 0.63 -11.89 -6.44
CA VAL A 101 0.06 -12.26 -7.75
C VAL A 101 1.13 -12.71 -8.72
N SER A 102 2.21 -11.94 -8.88
CA SER A 102 3.26 -12.21 -9.88
C SER A 102 4.26 -13.29 -9.45
N ARG A 103 4.44 -13.49 -8.12
CA ARG A 103 5.51 -14.32 -7.53
C ARG A 103 6.92 -13.95 -8.01
N ASP A 104 7.10 -12.74 -8.55
CA ASP A 104 8.37 -12.23 -9.04
C ASP A 104 9.00 -11.31 -7.98
N ASN A 105 10.03 -11.82 -7.30
CA ASN A 105 10.71 -11.08 -6.25
C ASN A 105 11.41 -9.82 -6.77
N ARG A 106 11.84 -9.79 -8.03
CA ARG A 106 12.52 -8.61 -8.59
C ARG A 106 11.56 -7.45 -8.76
N LEU A 107 10.36 -7.73 -9.29
CA LEU A 107 9.29 -6.74 -9.42
C LEU A 107 8.83 -6.25 -8.04
N ALA A 108 8.62 -7.17 -7.09
CA ALA A 108 8.25 -6.80 -5.73
C ALA A 108 9.28 -5.91 -5.04
N ILE A 109 10.57 -6.24 -5.13
CA ILE A 109 11.66 -5.43 -4.55
C ILE A 109 11.71 -4.04 -5.20
N SER A 110 11.55 -3.95 -6.52
CA SER A 110 11.52 -2.66 -7.22
C SER A 110 10.35 -1.78 -6.76
N MET A 111 9.16 -2.36 -6.60
CA MET A 111 7.99 -1.63 -6.07
C MET A 111 8.15 -1.25 -4.60
N PHE A 112 8.78 -2.11 -3.81
CA PHE A 112 9.08 -1.80 -2.41
C PHE A 112 10.05 -0.62 -2.30
N ALA A 113 11.08 -0.55 -3.14
CA ALA A 113 11.98 0.60 -3.19
C ALA A 113 11.23 1.89 -3.57
N LEU A 114 10.34 1.85 -4.57
CA LEU A 114 9.50 3.00 -4.93
C LEU A 114 8.57 3.41 -3.77
N THR A 115 7.98 2.44 -3.07
CA THR A 115 7.14 2.67 -1.90
C THR A 115 7.90 3.39 -0.80
N LEU A 116 9.14 2.98 -0.50
CA LEU A 116 9.99 3.66 0.47
C LEU A 116 10.30 5.10 0.06
N ILE A 117 10.55 5.35 -1.24
CA ILE A 117 10.79 6.71 -1.74
C ILE A 117 9.53 7.59 -1.55
N VAL A 118 8.33 7.07 -1.81
CA VAL A 118 7.07 7.77 -1.55
C VAL A 118 6.91 8.08 -0.06
N CYS A 119 7.16 7.09 0.80
CA CYS A 119 7.10 7.24 2.25
C CYS A 119 8.04 8.34 2.76
N VAL A 120 9.30 8.35 2.30
CA VAL A 120 10.27 9.40 2.64
C VAL A 120 9.84 10.75 2.07
N GLY A 121 9.36 10.79 0.82
CA GLY A 121 8.83 12.00 0.19
C GLY A 121 7.68 12.61 0.98
N ARG A 122 6.80 11.79 1.57
CA ARG A 122 5.68 12.24 2.41
C ARG A 122 6.11 12.84 3.75
N VAL A 123 7.18 12.31 4.36
CA VAL A 123 7.77 12.88 5.58
C VAL A 123 8.48 14.19 5.27
N ILE A 124 9.29 14.24 4.20
CA ILE A 124 10.02 15.44 3.77
C ILE A 124 9.05 16.56 3.34
N ALA A 125 7.91 16.20 2.75
CA ALA A 125 6.87 17.16 2.38
C ALA A 125 6.15 17.78 3.60
N LEU A 126 6.47 17.36 4.83
CA LEU A 126 5.84 17.81 6.09
C LEU A 126 4.31 17.58 6.12
N VAL A 127 3.80 16.70 5.25
CA VAL A 127 2.37 16.39 5.16
C VAL A 127 1.97 15.29 6.14
N HIS A 128 2.93 14.42 6.49
CA HIS A 128 2.74 13.31 7.42
C HIS A 128 3.96 13.16 8.34
N THR A 129 3.70 12.72 9.56
CA THR A 129 4.76 12.32 10.48
C THR A 129 5.31 10.94 10.11
N PRO A 130 6.54 10.58 10.54
CA PRO A 130 7.05 9.21 10.39
C PRO A 130 6.11 8.16 11.02
N LEU A 131 5.39 8.53 12.08
CA LEU A 131 4.42 7.67 12.75
C LEU A 131 3.20 7.37 11.84
N ASP A 132 2.74 8.35 11.06
CA ASP A 132 1.62 8.15 10.13
C ASP A 132 1.99 7.19 9.00
N VAL A 133 3.23 7.24 8.54
CA VAL A 133 3.79 6.37 7.50
C VAL A 133 3.94 4.94 8.02
N THR A 134 4.51 4.75 9.22
CA THR A 134 4.65 3.42 9.83
C THR A 134 3.28 2.81 10.12
N GLY A 135 2.32 3.60 10.60
CA GLY A 135 0.93 3.16 10.78
C GLY A 135 0.32 2.62 9.49
N GLY A 136 0.47 3.35 8.36
CA GLY A 136 -0.01 2.90 7.05
C GLY A 136 0.63 1.59 6.58
N ILE A 137 1.94 1.43 6.74
CA ILE A 137 2.66 0.20 6.39
C ILE A 137 2.20 -0.98 7.24
N VAL A 138 2.06 -0.80 8.55
CA VAL A 138 1.62 -1.86 9.47
C VAL A 138 0.21 -2.33 9.11
N ILE A 139 -0.72 -1.40 8.85
CA ILE A 139 -2.09 -1.74 8.48
C ILE A 139 -2.15 -2.48 7.13
N ALA A 140 -1.34 -2.07 6.16
CA ALA A 140 -1.21 -2.78 4.88
C ALA A 140 -0.68 -4.21 5.08
N CYS A 141 0.31 -4.41 5.96
CA CYS A 141 0.82 -5.73 6.31
C CYS A 141 -0.22 -6.62 6.99
N VAL A 142 -1.08 -6.05 7.85
CA VAL A 142 -2.20 -6.79 8.45
C VAL A 142 -3.19 -7.26 7.38
N GLY A 143 -3.50 -6.40 6.40
CA GLY A 143 -4.31 -6.80 5.23
C GLY A 143 -3.66 -7.93 4.42
N ALA A 144 -2.34 -7.98 4.36
CA ALA A 144 -1.59 -9.01 3.64
C ALA A 144 -1.75 -10.43 4.22
N CYS A 145 -2.31 -10.58 5.43
CA CYS A 145 -2.62 -11.90 6.01
C CYS A 145 -3.53 -12.75 5.09
N TRP A 146 -4.38 -12.12 4.29
CA TRP A 146 -5.20 -12.81 3.28
C TRP A 146 -4.36 -13.58 2.24
N TYR A 147 -3.16 -13.11 1.93
CA TYR A 147 -2.26 -13.76 0.95
C TYR A 147 -1.69 -15.08 1.48
N ILE A 148 -1.50 -15.19 2.79
CA ILE A 148 -1.07 -16.42 3.46
C ILE A 148 -2.17 -17.49 3.33
N ILE A 149 -3.42 -17.09 3.56
CA ILE A 149 -4.60 -17.97 3.43
C ILE A 149 -4.74 -18.44 1.99
N GLY A 150 -4.69 -17.52 1.03
CA GLY A 150 -4.78 -17.85 -0.40
C GLY A 150 -3.68 -18.81 -0.87
N ASN A 151 -2.43 -18.58 -0.47
CA ASN A 151 -1.33 -19.50 -0.80
C ASN A 151 -1.53 -20.91 -0.21
N ARG A 152 -2.11 -21.02 0.99
CA ARG A 152 -2.36 -22.32 1.63
C ARG A 152 -3.44 -23.11 0.89
N ILE A 153 -4.51 -22.44 0.47
CA ILE A 153 -5.62 -23.06 -0.26
C ILE A 153 -5.17 -23.53 -1.65
N GLU A 154 -4.43 -22.70 -2.39
CA GLU A 154 -3.86 -23.09 -3.69
C GLU A 154 -2.99 -24.35 -3.55
N ARG A 155 -2.08 -24.38 -2.57
CA ARG A 155 -1.18 -25.53 -2.37
C ARG A 155 -1.93 -26.82 -2.05
N ASN A 156 -2.98 -26.74 -1.23
CA ASN A 156 -3.81 -27.90 -0.89
C ASN A 156 -4.59 -28.42 -2.11
N SER A 157 -5.11 -27.52 -2.96
CA SER A 157 -5.81 -27.89 -4.20
C SER A 157 -4.89 -28.62 -5.18
N LEU A 158 -3.65 -28.13 -5.34
CA LEU A 158 -2.65 -28.78 -6.18
C LEU A 158 -2.24 -30.16 -5.64
N ALA A 159 -2.05 -30.30 -4.32
CA ALA A 159 -1.72 -31.57 -3.69
C ALA A 159 -2.85 -32.61 -3.83
N GLN A 160 -4.12 -32.18 -3.82
CA GLN A 160 -5.26 -33.07 -4.07
C GLN A 160 -5.33 -33.53 -5.52
N LYS A 161 -5.03 -32.64 -6.50
CA LYS A 161 -4.97 -33.02 -7.92
C LYS A 161 -3.84 -34.00 -8.21
N ALA A 162 -2.67 -33.86 -7.59
CA ALA A 162 -1.55 -34.78 -7.80
C ALA A 162 -1.77 -36.20 -7.25
N LYS A 163 -2.78 -36.38 -6.36
CA LYS A 163 -3.15 -37.69 -5.80
C LYS A 163 -4.24 -38.41 -6.61
N ARG A 164 -4.84 -37.76 -7.60
CA ARG A 164 -5.84 -38.33 -8.51
C ARG A 164 -5.17 -38.69 -9.82
#